data_AF-A0A2J1DTN2-F1
#
_entry.id   AF-A0A2J1DTN2-F1
#
_cell.length_a   1.000
_cell.length_b   1.000
_cell.length_c   1.000
_cell.angle_alpha   90.00
_cell.angle_beta   90.00
_cell.angle_gamma   90.00
#
_symmetry.space_group_name_H-M   'P 1'
#
loop_
_entity.id
_entity.type
_entity.pdbx_description
1 polymer ?
#
loop_
_entity_poly.entity_id
_entity_poly.type
_entity_poly.pdbx_seq_one_letter_code
_entity_poly.pdbx_strand_id
1 'polypeptide(L)'
;MTLKKEDYAILNDFQFEIPPVAVKYFVRLPENIKRIEQKMTLCEMLVKAQKGDIFYSEAADHTCGAGPYVLGQSDIEGPFISGEFG
;
A
#
# COMPACT_ATOMS: atom_id res chain seq x y z
N MET A 1 -13.13 -15.37 6.56
CA MET A 1 -12.22 -15.60 7.71
C MET A 1 -11.75 -14.22 8.19
N THR A 2 -11.98 -13.88 9.46
CA THR A 2 -11.56 -12.60 10.04
C THR A 2 -10.33 -12.88 10.89
N LEU A 3 -9.18 -12.40 10.45
CA LEU A 3 -7.91 -12.54 11.18
C LEU A 3 -7.93 -11.61 12.39
N LYS A 4 -7.46 -12.09 13.53
CA LYS A 4 -7.34 -11.35 14.78
C LYS A 4 -5.90 -10.85 14.98
N LYS A 5 -5.70 -9.92 15.91
CA LYS A 5 -4.38 -9.39 16.23
C LYS A 5 -3.42 -10.51 16.69
N GLU A 6 -3.95 -11.49 17.41
CA GLU A 6 -3.21 -12.67 17.86
C GLU A 6 -2.64 -13.50 16.70
N ASP A 7 -3.36 -13.58 15.57
CA ASP A 7 -2.92 -14.33 14.39
C ASP A 7 -1.65 -13.71 13.74
N TYR A 8 -1.39 -12.43 14.02
CA TYR A 8 -0.23 -11.69 13.53
C TYR A 8 0.90 -11.59 14.56
N ALA A 9 0.77 -12.20 15.75
CA ALA A 9 1.77 -12.08 16.81
C ALA A 9 3.15 -12.59 16.38
N ILE A 10 3.20 -13.57 15.46
CA ILE A 10 4.43 -14.10 14.85
C ILE A 10 5.26 -13.03 14.14
N LEU A 11 4.65 -11.93 13.67
CA LEU A 11 5.37 -10.84 13.02
C LEU A 11 6.38 -10.15 13.96
N ASN A 12 6.13 -10.20 15.28
CA ASN A 12 7.04 -9.64 16.27
C ASN A 12 8.33 -10.46 16.41
N ASP A 13 8.27 -11.76 16.16
CA ASP A 13 9.41 -12.68 16.32
C ASP A 13 10.46 -12.49 15.23
N PHE A 14 10.08 -11.93 14.07
CA PHE A 14 11.01 -11.62 12.98
C PHE A 14 11.89 -10.40 13.26
N GLN A 15 11.56 -9.59 14.28
CA GLN A 15 12.34 -8.42 14.70
C GLN A 15 12.71 -7.49 13.52
N PHE A 16 11.77 -7.25 12.60
CA PHE A 16 12.03 -6.37 11.46
C PHE A 16 12.41 -4.97 11.92
N GLU A 17 13.50 -4.42 11.36
CA GLU A 17 13.90 -3.03 11.59
C GLU A 17 12.80 -2.05 11.12
N ILE A 18 12.10 -2.42 10.05
CA ILE A 18 11.01 -1.65 9.47
C ILE A 18 9.72 -2.47 9.58
N PRO A 19 8.64 -1.93 10.19
CA PRO A 19 7.37 -2.65 10.30
C PRO A 19 6.82 -3.09 8.93
N PRO A 20 6.27 -4.31 8.82
CA PRO A 20 5.62 -4.75 7.59
C PRO A 20 4.32 -3.98 7.35
N VAL A 21 3.97 -3.75 6.08
CA VAL A 21 2.71 -3.12 5.67
C VAL A 21 1.77 -4.17 5.10
N ALA A 22 0.52 -4.16 5.57
CA ALA A 22 -0.54 -4.98 4.99
C ALA A 22 -1.30 -4.21 3.92
N VAL A 23 -1.47 -4.82 2.74
CA VAL A 23 -2.30 -4.30 1.65
C VAL A 23 -3.49 -5.23 1.45
N LYS A 24 -4.70 -4.66 1.39
CA LYS A 24 -5.93 -5.41 1.12
C LYS A 24 -6.75 -4.72 0.04
N TYR A 25 -7.12 -5.48 -0.97
CA TYR A 25 -7.93 -5.01 -2.07
C TYR A 25 -9.43 -5.18 -1.79
N PHE A 26 -10.20 -4.18 -2.16
CA PHE A 26 -11.65 -4.19 -2.05
C PHE A 26 -12.28 -3.77 -3.38
N VAL A 27 -13.36 -4.44 -3.78
CA VAL A 27 -14.15 -4.08 -4.96
C VAL A 27 -15.13 -2.93 -4.65
N ARG A 28 -15.44 -2.72 -3.37
CA ARG A 28 -16.31 -1.64 -2.87
C ARG A 28 -15.52 -0.80 -1.87
N LEU A 29 -15.91 0.46 -1.70
CA LEU A 29 -15.29 1.33 -0.71
C LEU A 29 -15.38 0.72 0.70
N PRO A 30 -14.27 0.67 1.46
CA PRO A 30 -14.28 0.12 2.80
C PRO A 30 -15.04 1.04 3.76
N GLU A 31 -15.89 0.45 4.58
CA GLU A 31 -16.60 1.18 5.64
C GLU A 31 -15.65 1.54 6.79
N ASN A 32 -15.81 2.73 7.36
CA ASN A 32 -15.04 3.22 8.52
C ASN A 32 -13.52 3.37 8.32
N ILE A 33 -13.02 3.28 7.09
CA ILE A 33 -11.64 3.60 6.74
C ILE A 33 -11.64 4.92 5.95
N LYS A 34 -10.81 5.88 6.36
CA LYS A 34 -10.70 7.16 5.65
C LYS A 34 -9.86 7.03 4.40
N ARG A 35 -10.21 7.78 3.35
CA ARG A 35 -9.33 7.96 2.17
C ARG A 35 -8.08 8.71 2.62
N ILE A 36 -6.96 8.44 1.97
CA ILE A 36 -5.75 9.23 2.16
C ILE A 36 -6.03 10.73 1.91
N GLU A 37 -5.54 11.59 2.80
CA GLU A 37 -5.87 13.02 2.80
C GLU A 37 -5.22 13.81 1.67
N GLN A 38 -4.04 13.37 1.22
CA GLN A 38 -3.23 14.04 0.22
C GLN A 38 -2.70 13.03 -0.79
N LYS A 39 -2.56 13.46 -2.04
CA LYS A 39 -1.90 12.65 -3.07
C LYS A 39 -0.41 12.55 -2.75
N MET A 40 0.15 11.37 -2.87
CA MET A 40 1.58 11.13 -2.60
C MET A 40 2.10 9.91 -3.37
N THR A 41 3.40 9.68 -3.34
CA THR A 41 4.01 8.51 -3.97
C THR A 41 3.70 7.24 -3.16
N LEU A 42 3.75 6.07 -3.79
CA LEU A 42 3.55 4.80 -3.06
C LEU A 42 4.56 4.62 -1.90
N CYS A 43 5.82 5.04 -2.09
CA CYS A 43 6.83 4.96 -1.04
C CYS A 43 6.43 5.77 0.21
N GLU A 44 5.88 6.97 0.04
CA GLU A 44 5.37 7.79 1.13
C GLU A 44 4.15 7.15 1.82
N MET A 45 3.25 6.54 1.05
CA MET A 45 2.12 5.77 1.60
C MET A 45 2.60 4.61 2.47
N LEU A 46 3.60 3.86 2.02
CA LEU A 46 4.18 2.75 2.80
C LEU A 46 4.78 3.25 4.11
N VAL A 47 5.58 4.33 4.09
CA VAL A 47 6.14 4.93 5.30
C VAL A 47 5.05 5.40 6.26
N LYS A 48 3.95 5.96 5.73
CA LYS A 48 2.81 6.39 6.53
C LYS A 48 2.11 5.21 7.21
N ALA A 49 1.86 4.12 6.47
CA ALA A 49 1.30 2.89 7.03
C ALA A 49 2.22 2.23 8.07
N GLN A 50 3.54 2.28 7.87
CA GLN A 50 4.54 1.80 8.84
C GLN A 50 4.49 2.55 10.18
N LYS A 51 4.03 3.81 10.17
CA LYS A 51 3.82 4.62 11.39
C LYS A 51 2.49 4.32 12.10
N GLY A 52 1.69 3.38 11.58
CA GLY A 52 0.43 2.93 12.17
C GLY A 52 -0.82 3.59 11.58
N ASP A 53 -0.69 4.42 10.54
CA ASP A 53 -1.84 5.02 9.88
C ASP A 53 -2.62 3.97 9.06
N ILE A 54 -3.95 4.00 9.16
CA ILE A 54 -4.87 3.13 8.41
C ILE A 54 -5.68 3.99 7.45
N PHE A 55 -5.59 3.69 6.16
CA PHE A 55 -6.29 4.43 5.11
C PHE A 55 -6.56 3.54 3.90
N TYR A 56 -7.43 4.00 3.01
CA TYR A 56 -7.55 3.45 1.66
C TYR A 56 -7.07 4.48 0.62
N SER A 57 -6.62 3.99 -0.53
CA SER A 57 -6.22 4.81 -1.68
C SER A 57 -6.76 4.22 -2.98
N GLU A 58 -6.95 5.07 -3.96
CA GLU A 58 -7.29 4.74 -5.35
C GLU A 58 -6.14 5.15 -6.29
N ALA A 59 -6.19 4.71 -7.56
CA ALA A 59 -5.16 5.02 -8.55
C ALA A 59 -4.91 6.53 -8.68
N ALA A 60 -5.97 7.34 -8.57
CA ALA A 60 -5.92 8.80 -8.68
C ALA A 60 -5.22 9.49 -7.50
N ASP A 61 -4.96 8.79 -6.38
CA ASP A 61 -4.27 9.32 -5.20
C ASP A 61 -2.74 9.23 -5.30
N HIS A 62 -2.23 8.50 -6.29
CA HIS A 62 -0.79 8.36 -6.50
C HIS A 62 -0.23 9.51 -7.32
N THR A 63 0.93 10.03 -6.91
CA THR A 63 1.70 11.03 -7.67
C THR A 63 2.84 10.42 -8.48
N CYS A 64 3.07 9.11 -8.36
CA CYS A 64 4.03 8.36 -9.16
C CYS A 64 3.33 7.30 -10.02
N GLY A 65 3.82 7.06 -11.24
CA GLY A 65 3.26 6.01 -12.12
C GLY A 65 3.47 4.59 -11.59
N ALA A 66 4.54 4.35 -10.83
CA ALA A 66 4.84 3.04 -10.25
C ALA A 66 3.79 2.59 -9.21
N GLY A 67 3.17 3.54 -8.51
CA GLY A 67 2.28 3.22 -7.38
C GLY A 67 1.05 2.42 -7.79
N PRO A 68 0.21 2.93 -8.71
CA PRO A 68 -0.94 2.20 -9.22
C PRO A 68 -0.56 0.87 -9.87
N TYR A 69 0.56 0.82 -10.61
CA TYR A 69 1.04 -0.41 -11.24
C TYR A 69 1.43 -1.49 -10.21
N VAL A 70 2.27 -1.17 -9.23
CA VAL A 70 2.70 -2.13 -8.18
C VAL A 70 1.51 -2.65 -7.37
N LEU A 71 0.49 -1.81 -7.17
CA LEU A 71 -0.74 -2.20 -6.51
C LEU A 71 -1.75 -2.88 -7.43
N GLY A 72 -1.46 -3.09 -8.72
CA GLY A 72 -2.36 -3.74 -9.67
C GLY A 72 -3.61 -2.93 -10.02
N GLN A 73 -3.57 -1.61 -9.84
CA GLN A 73 -4.67 -0.68 -10.16
C GLN A 73 -4.58 -0.11 -11.58
N SER A 74 -3.44 -0.31 -12.25
CA SER A 74 -3.21 0.04 -13.65
C SER A 74 -2.36 -1.02 -14.34
N ASP A 75 -2.43 -1.07 -15.67
CA ASP A 75 -1.53 -1.90 -16.47
C ASP A 75 -0.09 -1.40 -16.39
N ILE A 76 0.85 -2.29 -16.73
CA ILE A 76 2.27 -1.96 -16.82
C ILE A 76 2.56 -1.15 -18.08
N GLU A 77 3.32 -0.07 -17.95
CA GLU A 77 3.77 0.75 -19.07
C GLU A 77 5.22 0.41 -19.48
N GLY A 78 5.59 0.79 -20.70
CA GLY A 78 6.88 0.48 -21.33
C GLY A 78 8.10 0.60 -20.41
N PRO A 79 8.32 1.74 -19.73
CA PRO A 79 9.47 1.93 -18.84
C PRO A 79 9.54 0.92 -17.68
N PHE A 80 8.39 0.48 -17.13
CA PHE A 80 8.34 -0.52 -16.08
C PHE A 80 8.61 -1.94 -16.59
N ILE A 81 8.42 -2.20 -17.90
CA ILE A 81 8.79 -3.46 -18.56
C ILE A 81 10.29 -3.47 -18.89
N SER A 82 10.78 -2.39 -19.51
CA SER A 82 12.15 -2.32 -20.02
C SER A 82 13.18 -2.08 -18.93
N GLY A 83 12.77 -1.54 -17.77
CA GLY A 83 13.69 -1.04 -16.74
C GLY A 83 14.41 0.24 -17.16
N GLU A 84 13.97 0.90 -18.22
CA GLU A 84 14.52 2.16 -18.72
C GLU A 84 14.01 3.32 -17.84
N PHE A 85 14.61 3.43 -16.65
CA PHE A 85 14.51 4.63 -15.81
C PHE A 85 15.84 5.38 -15.97
N GLY A 86 15.80 6.44 -16.77
CA GLY A 86 16.92 7.36 -17.05
C GLY A 86 16.78 8.67 -16.30
#